data_AF-A0A9D8I8C9-F1
#
_entry.id   AF-A0A9D8I8C9-F1
#
_cell.length_a   1.000
_cell.length_b   1.000
_cell.length_c   1.000
_cell.angle_alpha   90.00
_cell.angle_beta   90.00
_cell.angle_gamma   90.00
#
_symmetry.space_group_name_H-M   'P 1'
#
loop_
_entity.id
_entity.type
_entity.pdbx_description
1 polymer ?
#
loop_
_entity_poly.entity_id
_entity_poly.type
_entity_poly.pdbx_seq_one_letter_code
_entity_poly.pdbx_strand_id
1 'polypeptide(L)'
;MKHRYYLVACAAVLGGIVSFSVAQDNRQAKMAELKAKLAPALSLSIEELQLALSIKVHERFDGASIIADDDESTFLGKISNEVASDSIFNDVGRYGSVVSSTSIWNQVGRFGGEVARHSPFNRVSSSPPLIVKDGKVIGRLTVNKVIRGAVDPNWLKTYYK
;
A
#
# COMPACT_ATOMS: atom_id res chain seq x y z
N MET A 1 -1.18 45.88 52.06
CA MET A 1 -0.82 44.54 51.54
C MET A 1 -1.91 44.04 50.59
N LYS A 2 -1.74 44.15 49.26
CA LYS A 2 -2.48 43.34 48.28
C LYS A 2 -1.53 43.02 47.14
N HIS A 3 -1.06 41.78 47.12
CA HIS A 3 -0.09 41.27 46.16
C HIS A 3 -0.69 41.21 44.75
N ARG A 4 0.06 41.75 43.78
CA ARG A 4 -0.15 41.57 42.35
C ARG A 4 0.23 40.13 41.99
N TYR A 5 -0.73 39.36 41.49
CA TYR A 5 -0.49 38.10 40.77
C TYR A 5 -1.12 38.23 39.39
N TYR A 6 -0.34 38.64 38.40
CA TYR A 6 -0.70 38.44 37.00
C TYR A 6 0.55 38.12 36.19
N LEU A 7 0.37 37.21 35.23
CA LEU A 7 1.25 36.90 34.10
C LEU A 7 2.43 35.95 34.34
N VAL A 8 2.15 34.69 34.63
CA VAL A 8 2.98 33.57 34.12
C VAL A 8 2.07 32.37 33.81
N ALA A 9 1.17 32.47 32.81
CA ALA A 9 0.41 31.31 32.32
C ALA A 9 -0.13 31.41 30.87
N CYS A 10 0.18 32.48 30.11
CA CYS A 10 -0.56 32.75 28.86
C CYS A 10 0.19 32.43 27.54
N ALA A 11 1.52 32.29 27.51
CA ALA A 11 2.23 32.18 26.23
C ALA A 11 2.13 30.77 25.58
N ALA A 12 2.30 29.70 26.36
CA ALA A 12 2.34 28.34 25.82
C ALA A 12 0.96 27.82 25.37
N VAL A 13 -0.11 28.17 26.09
CA VAL A 13 -1.48 27.78 25.75
C VAL A 13 -1.98 28.49 24.49
N LEU A 14 -1.72 29.81 24.37
CA LEU A 14 -2.02 30.57 23.16
C LEU A 14 -1.20 30.09 21.95
N GLY A 15 0.10 29.82 22.13
CA GLY A 15 0.94 29.26 21.07
C GLY A 15 0.48 27.89 20.56
N GLY A 16 0.02 27.01 21.47
CA GLY A 16 -0.55 25.70 21.12
C GLY A 16 -1.89 25.80 20.39
N ILE A 17 -2.79 26.70 20.82
CA ILE A 17 -4.09 26.93 20.17
C ILE A 17 -3.90 27.51 18.76
N VAL A 18 -3.01 28.50 18.60
CA VAL A 18 -2.72 29.11 17.29
C VAL A 18 -2.11 28.08 16.33
N SER A 19 -1.14 27.27 16.80
CA SER A 19 -0.51 26.23 15.98
C SER A 19 -1.52 25.15 15.54
N PHE A 20 -2.45 24.77 16.41
CA PHE A 20 -3.51 23.81 16.10
C PHE A 20 -4.52 24.37 15.08
N SER A 21 -4.93 25.64 15.22
CA SER A 21 -5.82 26.33 14.27
C SER A 21 -5.20 26.42 12.88
N VAL A 22 -3.93 26.85 12.78
CA VAL A 22 -3.20 26.91 11.50
C VAL A 22 -3.06 25.52 10.86
N ALA A 23 -2.83 24.47 11.66
CA ALA A 23 -2.80 23.10 11.16
C ALA A 23 -4.18 22.59 10.70
N GLN A 24 -5.27 23.04 11.31
CA GLN A 24 -6.64 22.78 10.83
C GLN A 24 -6.91 23.50 9.51
N ASP A 25 -6.59 24.79 9.40
CA ASP A 25 -6.80 25.57 8.17
C ASP A 25 -6.00 24.99 7.01
N ASN A 26 -4.74 24.60 7.24
CA ASN A 26 -3.92 23.94 6.21
C ASN A 26 -4.50 22.60 5.77
N ARG A 27 -5.11 21.82 6.69
CA ARG A 27 -5.81 20.58 6.34
C ARG A 27 -7.07 20.85 5.54
N GLN A 28 -7.84 21.89 5.88
CA GLN A 28 -9.04 22.26 5.15
C GLN A 28 -8.72 22.76 3.74
N ALA A 29 -7.71 23.61 3.59
CA ALA A 29 -7.25 24.09 2.29
C ALA A 29 -6.80 22.92 1.39
N LYS A 30 -6.00 22.00 1.93
CA LYS A 30 -5.54 20.81 1.20
C LYS A 30 -6.70 19.88 0.82
N MET A 31 -7.71 19.76 1.70
CA MET A 31 -8.91 18.99 1.41
C MET A 31 -9.77 19.65 0.33
N ALA A 32 -9.92 20.97 0.35
CA ALA A 32 -10.65 21.72 -0.66
C ALA A 32 -9.98 21.60 -2.04
N GLU A 33 -8.65 21.74 -2.09
CA GLU A 33 -7.86 21.53 -3.32
C GLU A 33 -8.05 20.11 -3.87
N LEU A 34 -7.96 19.09 -3.00
CA LEU A 34 -8.15 17.71 -3.41
C LEU A 34 -9.58 17.44 -3.90
N LYS A 35 -10.59 17.98 -3.23
CA LYS A 35 -11.99 17.89 -3.65
C LYS A 35 -12.21 18.53 -5.02
N ALA A 36 -11.62 19.71 -5.27
CA ALA A 36 -11.70 20.36 -6.56
C ALA A 36 -11.05 19.50 -7.67
N LYS A 37 -9.87 18.93 -7.40
CA LYS A 37 -9.18 18.03 -8.32
C LYS A 37 -9.97 16.74 -8.60
N LEU A 38 -10.68 16.22 -7.60
CA LEU A 38 -11.48 14.99 -7.69
C LEU A 38 -12.93 15.24 -8.08
N ALA A 39 -13.35 16.50 -8.31
CA ALA A 39 -14.75 16.83 -8.61
C ALA A 39 -15.36 15.99 -9.76
N PRO A 40 -14.65 15.70 -10.86
CA PRO A 40 -15.19 14.83 -11.93
C PRO A 40 -15.40 13.38 -11.49
N ALA A 41 -14.57 12.87 -10.57
CA ALA A 41 -14.74 11.51 -10.04
C ALA A 41 -15.85 11.47 -8.99
N LEU A 42 -15.97 12.52 -8.16
CA LEU A 42 -16.99 12.61 -7.11
C LEU A 42 -18.41 12.80 -7.63
N SER A 43 -18.60 13.09 -8.93
CA SER A 43 -19.92 13.07 -9.57
C SER A 43 -20.41 11.68 -9.97
N LEU A 44 -19.53 10.68 -9.97
CA LEU A 44 -19.87 9.29 -10.28
C LEU A 44 -20.60 8.62 -9.10
N SER A 45 -21.40 7.61 -9.40
CA SER A 45 -22.01 6.74 -8.38
C SER A 45 -20.94 5.93 -7.64
N ILE A 46 -21.33 5.34 -6.51
CA ILE A 46 -20.42 4.46 -5.74
C ILE A 46 -20.00 3.26 -6.59
N GLU A 47 -20.93 2.68 -7.36
CA GLU A 47 -20.69 1.54 -8.25
C GLU A 47 -19.71 1.90 -9.37
N GLU A 48 -19.90 3.08 -9.99
CA GLU A 48 -18.99 3.59 -11.02
C GLU A 48 -17.59 3.84 -10.45
N LEU A 49 -17.48 4.37 -9.22
CA LEU A 49 -16.20 4.55 -8.54
C LEU A 49 -15.51 3.23 -8.20
N GLN A 50 -16.26 2.20 -7.81
CA GLN A 50 -15.73 0.86 -7.57
C GLN A 50 -15.17 0.26 -8.87
N LEU A 51 -15.91 0.39 -9.97
CA LEU A 51 -15.44 -0.05 -11.28
C LEU A 51 -14.21 0.74 -11.75
N ALA A 52 -14.23 2.06 -11.61
CA ALA A 52 -13.10 2.92 -11.97
C ALA A 52 -11.84 2.57 -11.18
N LEU A 53 -11.98 2.26 -9.90
CA LEU A 53 -10.87 1.79 -9.08
C LEU A 53 -10.35 0.43 -9.58
N SER A 54 -11.24 -0.51 -9.87
CA SER A 54 -10.85 -1.81 -10.43
C SER A 54 -10.09 -1.66 -11.74
N ILE A 55 -10.59 -0.83 -12.67
CA ILE A 55 -9.91 -0.52 -13.95
C ILE A 55 -8.52 0.06 -13.69
N LYS A 56 -8.39 1.03 -12.77
CA LYS A 56 -7.10 1.65 -12.46
C LYS A 56 -6.11 0.68 -11.82
N VAL A 57 -6.58 -0.26 -11.01
CA VAL A 57 -5.73 -1.33 -10.45
C VAL A 57 -5.20 -2.22 -11.57
N HIS A 58 -6.07 -2.69 -12.46
CA HIS A 58 -5.67 -3.55 -13.59
C HIS A 58 -4.71 -2.84 -14.55
N GLU A 59 -5.01 -1.60 -14.96
CA GLU A 59 -4.09 -0.79 -15.79
C GLU A 59 -2.70 -0.68 -15.14
N ARG A 60 -2.67 -0.47 -13.82
CA ARG A 60 -1.43 -0.28 -13.07
C ARG A 60 -0.61 -1.57 -12.99
N PHE A 61 -1.24 -2.70 -12.66
CA PHE A 61 -0.54 -3.88 -12.20
C PHE A 61 -0.58 -5.09 -13.14
N ASP A 62 -1.51 -5.14 -14.09
CA ASP A 62 -1.61 -6.28 -15.01
C ASP A 62 -0.29 -6.52 -15.75
N GLY A 63 0.13 -7.78 -15.76
CA GLY A 63 1.35 -8.25 -16.39
C GLY A 63 2.63 -7.93 -15.62
N ALA A 64 2.56 -7.21 -14.50
CA ALA A 64 3.74 -6.94 -13.67
C ALA A 64 4.26 -8.24 -13.05
N SER A 65 5.57 -8.37 -12.98
CA SER A 65 6.26 -9.50 -12.35
C SER A 65 6.54 -9.20 -10.88
N ILE A 66 6.39 -10.23 -10.04
CA ILE A 66 6.85 -10.20 -8.66
C ILE A 66 8.24 -10.83 -8.61
N ILE A 67 9.21 -10.05 -8.14
CA ILE A 67 10.61 -10.45 -8.06
C ILE A 67 11.03 -10.38 -6.59
N ALA A 68 11.60 -11.45 -6.04
CA ALA A 68 12.16 -11.41 -4.70
C ALA A 68 13.30 -10.37 -4.63
N ASP A 69 13.36 -9.61 -3.53
CA ASP A 69 14.51 -8.74 -3.24
C ASP A 69 15.60 -9.59 -2.54
N ASP A 70 16.06 -10.61 -3.25
CA ASP A 70 17.15 -11.51 -2.90
C ASP A 70 18.28 -11.40 -3.92
N ASP A 71 19.42 -12.02 -3.63
CA ASP A 71 20.62 -11.90 -4.47
C ASP A 71 20.43 -12.50 -5.88
N GLU A 72 19.47 -13.41 -6.03
CA GLU A 72 19.16 -14.11 -7.29
C GLU A 72 18.07 -13.40 -8.12
N SER A 73 17.40 -12.39 -7.56
CA SER A 73 16.20 -11.79 -8.15
C SER A 73 15.16 -12.86 -8.52
N THR A 74 14.86 -13.74 -7.56
CA THR A 74 14.00 -14.92 -7.79
C THR A 74 12.62 -14.48 -8.33
N PHE A 75 12.21 -15.04 -9.47
CA PHE A 75 10.87 -14.80 -10.02
C PHE A 75 9.80 -15.52 -9.19
N LEU A 76 8.80 -14.78 -8.71
CA LEU A 76 7.73 -15.25 -7.83
C LEU A 76 6.34 -15.25 -8.49
N GLY A 77 6.28 -15.03 -9.81
CA GLY A 77 5.03 -15.02 -10.58
C GLY A 77 4.66 -13.65 -11.13
N LYS A 78 3.49 -13.56 -11.78
CA LYS A 78 2.92 -12.32 -12.30
C LYS A 78 1.63 -11.94 -11.62
N ILE A 79 1.35 -10.65 -11.61
CA ILE A 79 0.03 -10.11 -11.32
C ILE A 79 -0.81 -10.26 -12.60
N SER A 80 -1.73 -11.22 -12.61
CA SER A 80 -2.63 -11.52 -13.73
C SER A 80 -3.86 -12.28 -13.24
N ASN A 81 -4.80 -12.60 -14.13
CA ASN A 81 -5.99 -13.39 -13.77
C ASN A 81 -5.65 -14.73 -13.09
N GLU A 82 -6.62 -15.30 -12.38
CA GLU A 82 -6.46 -16.52 -11.59
C GLU A 82 -6.26 -17.81 -12.40
N VAL A 83 -6.46 -17.79 -13.72
CA VAL A 83 -6.30 -18.98 -14.57
C VAL A 83 -4.94 -19.04 -15.25
N ALA A 84 -4.22 -17.91 -15.36
CA ALA A 84 -2.89 -17.88 -15.96
C ALA A 84 -1.90 -18.71 -15.14
N SER A 85 -1.05 -19.49 -15.83
CA SER A 85 -0.15 -20.46 -15.21
C SER A 85 0.99 -19.81 -14.40
N ASP A 86 1.36 -18.58 -14.75
CA ASP A 86 2.35 -17.76 -14.06
C ASP A 86 1.75 -16.81 -13.02
N SER A 87 0.43 -16.82 -12.83
CA SER A 87 -0.26 -15.91 -11.91
C SER A 87 0.01 -16.24 -10.45
N ILE A 88 0.26 -15.20 -9.65
CA ILE A 88 0.26 -15.30 -8.18
C ILE A 88 -1.14 -15.55 -7.61
N PHE A 89 -2.21 -15.46 -8.40
CA PHE A 89 -3.58 -15.72 -7.96
C PHE A 89 -4.14 -17.05 -8.46
N ASN A 90 -3.31 -17.85 -9.14
CA ASN A 90 -3.68 -19.21 -9.53
C ASN A 90 -3.41 -20.18 -8.39
N ASP A 91 -4.45 -20.53 -7.63
CA ASP A 91 -4.34 -21.33 -6.39
C ASP A 91 -3.85 -22.78 -6.63
N VAL A 92 -3.93 -23.26 -7.87
CA VAL A 92 -3.36 -24.57 -8.28
C VAL A 92 -2.04 -24.44 -9.05
N GLY A 93 -1.65 -23.21 -9.38
CA GLY A 93 -0.44 -22.89 -10.12
C GLY A 93 0.81 -22.79 -9.23
N ARG A 94 1.99 -22.85 -9.85
CA ARG A 94 3.28 -22.80 -9.15
C ARG A 94 3.49 -21.54 -8.31
N TYR A 95 2.93 -20.40 -8.71
CA TYR A 95 3.18 -19.11 -8.07
C TYR A 95 2.03 -18.62 -7.18
N GLY A 96 0.83 -19.17 -7.33
CA GLY A 96 -0.32 -18.85 -6.48
C GLY A 96 -0.65 -19.90 -5.42
N SER A 97 -0.20 -21.15 -5.60
CA SER A 97 -0.55 -22.24 -4.68
C SER A 97 0.08 -22.08 -3.29
N VAL A 98 -0.70 -22.35 -2.25
CA VAL A 98 -0.28 -22.24 -0.83
C VAL A 98 0.77 -23.28 -0.41
N VAL A 99 1.05 -24.29 -1.24
CA VAL A 99 2.05 -25.34 -0.93
C VAL A 99 3.34 -25.20 -1.73
N SER A 100 3.37 -24.34 -2.76
CA SER A 100 4.55 -24.16 -3.60
C SER A 100 5.64 -23.37 -2.89
N SER A 101 6.90 -23.78 -3.02
CA SER A 101 8.04 -23.07 -2.42
C SER A 101 8.33 -21.70 -3.02
N THR A 102 7.87 -21.45 -4.25
CA THR A 102 8.02 -20.16 -4.96
C THR A 102 6.78 -19.27 -4.87
N SER A 103 5.75 -19.71 -4.15
CA SER A 103 4.52 -18.93 -3.97
C SER A 103 4.64 -18.01 -2.77
N ILE A 104 4.19 -16.76 -2.93
CA ILE A 104 4.06 -15.82 -1.83
C ILE A 104 2.97 -16.24 -0.83
N TRP A 105 2.04 -17.11 -1.23
CA TRP A 105 0.94 -17.57 -0.37
C TRP A 105 1.30 -18.79 0.46
N ASN A 106 2.51 -19.33 0.30
CA ASN A 106 3.01 -20.40 1.15
C ASN A 106 3.53 -19.85 2.48
N GLN A 107 2.69 -19.98 3.51
CA GLN A 107 2.93 -19.43 4.86
C GLN A 107 4.11 -20.04 5.60
N VAL A 108 4.62 -21.19 5.15
CA VAL A 108 5.84 -21.81 5.71
C VAL A 108 7.05 -21.68 4.78
N GLY A 109 6.87 -21.01 3.62
CA GLY A 109 7.90 -20.83 2.60
C GLY A 109 8.76 -19.58 2.78
N ARG A 110 9.92 -19.57 2.10
CA ARG A 110 10.89 -18.46 2.09
C ARG A 110 10.28 -17.12 1.62
N PHE A 111 9.27 -17.17 0.77
CA PHE A 111 8.65 -16.01 0.13
C PHE A 111 7.24 -15.69 0.62
N GLY A 112 6.68 -16.49 1.53
CA GLY A 112 5.32 -16.28 2.04
C GLY A 112 5.18 -16.31 3.56
N GLY A 113 6.17 -16.84 4.29
CA GLY A 113 6.09 -16.90 5.74
C GLY A 113 6.18 -15.53 6.42
N GLU A 114 5.41 -15.32 7.49
CA GLU A 114 5.29 -14.03 8.18
C GLU A 114 6.59 -13.55 8.83
N VAL A 115 7.54 -14.44 9.07
CA VAL A 115 8.87 -14.12 9.63
C VAL A 115 9.98 -14.19 8.58
N ALA A 116 9.66 -14.60 7.35
CA ALA A 116 10.66 -14.78 6.31
C ALA A 116 11.13 -13.43 5.75
N ARG A 117 12.44 -13.30 5.48
CA ARG A 117 13.07 -12.05 5.05
C ARG A 117 12.49 -11.49 3.74
N HIS A 118 12.18 -12.36 2.77
CA HIS A 118 11.70 -11.97 1.44
C HIS A 118 10.19 -12.17 1.29
N SER A 119 9.45 -12.25 2.39
CA SER A 119 8.00 -12.40 2.37
C SER A 119 7.30 -11.05 2.33
N PRO A 120 6.23 -10.90 1.53
CA PRO A 120 5.41 -9.71 1.57
C PRO A 120 4.57 -9.64 2.86
N PHE A 121 4.40 -10.75 3.58
CA PHE A 121 3.62 -10.82 4.83
C PHE A 121 4.44 -10.52 6.09
N ASN A 122 5.77 -10.36 5.95
CA ASN A 122 6.60 -9.96 7.05
C ASN A 122 6.49 -8.45 7.33
N ARG A 123 5.83 -8.11 8.43
CA ARG A 123 5.52 -6.73 8.85
C ARG A 123 6.75 -5.87 9.13
N VAL A 124 7.91 -6.48 9.33
CA VAL A 124 9.17 -5.80 9.64
C VAL A 124 10.27 -6.10 8.63
N SER A 125 9.97 -6.80 7.53
CA SER A 125 10.94 -7.00 6.45
C SER A 125 11.36 -5.66 5.85
N SER A 126 12.66 -5.51 5.58
CA SER A 126 13.26 -4.41 4.83
C SER A 126 13.52 -4.75 3.36
N SER A 127 13.35 -6.01 2.98
CA SER A 127 13.58 -6.53 1.63
C SER A 127 12.40 -7.38 1.13
N PRO A 128 11.16 -6.84 1.12
CA PRO A 128 10.03 -7.54 0.55
C PRO A 128 10.11 -7.56 -0.99
N PRO A 129 9.35 -8.45 -1.66
CA PRO A 129 9.36 -8.55 -3.11
C PRO A 129 9.07 -7.23 -3.83
N LEU A 130 9.71 -7.05 -4.97
CA LEU A 130 9.55 -5.94 -5.90
C LEU A 130 8.39 -6.25 -6.86
N ILE A 131 7.63 -5.21 -7.19
CA ILE A 131 6.67 -5.26 -8.30
C ILE A 131 7.34 -4.58 -9.49
N VAL A 132 7.60 -5.34 -10.56
CA VAL A 132 8.34 -4.87 -11.74
C VAL A 132 7.44 -4.90 -12.96
N LYS A 133 7.31 -3.76 -13.64
CA LYS A 133 6.56 -3.64 -14.91
C LYS A 133 7.42 -2.85 -15.90
N ASP A 134 7.52 -3.34 -17.13
CA ASP A 134 8.31 -2.74 -18.21
C ASP A 134 9.78 -2.43 -17.80
N GLY A 135 10.39 -3.36 -17.06
CA GLY A 135 11.76 -3.23 -16.56
C GLY A 135 11.95 -2.22 -15.42
N LYS A 136 10.89 -1.65 -14.87
CA LYS A 136 10.94 -0.66 -13.78
C LYS A 136 10.27 -1.20 -12.52
N VAL A 137 10.88 -0.92 -11.36
CA VAL A 137 10.25 -1.14 -10.07
C VAL A 137 9.12 -0.11 -9.89
N ILE A 138 7.89 -0.60 -9.79
CA ILE A 138 6.69 0.21 -9.69
C ILE A 138 6.08 0.24 -8.28
N GLY A 139 6.59 -0.62 -7.38
CA GLY A 139 6.18 -0.73 -5.99
C GLY A 139 6.89 -1.89 -5.30
N ARG A 140 6.57 -2.08 -4.02
CA ARG A 140 6.99 -3.23 -3.22
C ARG A 140 5.76 -3.96 -2.72
N LEU A 141 5.70 -5.26 -2.95
CA LEU A 141 4.59 -6.10 -2.49
C LEU A 141 4.81 -6.38 -1.00
N THR A 142 4.06 -5.76 -0.10
CA THR A 142 4.26 -5.91 1.34
C THR A 142 3.09 -5.39 2.19
N VAL A 143 2.85 -6.03 3.32
CA VAL A 143 1.97 -5.53 4.40
C VAL A 143 2.66 -4.49 5.29
N ASN A 144 3.98 -4.30 5.15
CA ASN A 144 4.73 -3.29 5.90
C ASN A 144 4.47 -1.89 5.33
N LYS A 145 3.52 -1.17 5.93
CA LYS A 145 3.08 0.17 5.51
C LYS A 145 4.15 1.26 5.64
N VAL A 146 5.25 0.99 6.34
CA VAL A 146 6.37 1.94 6.45
C VAL A 146 7.15 2.03 5.13
N ILE A 147 7.11 0.96 4.33
CA ILE A 147 7.83 0.91 3.05
C ILE A 147 7.14 1.81 2.02
N ARG A 148 7.93 2.70 1.41
CA ARG A 148 7.45 3.57 0.34
C ARG A 148 7.02 2.73 -0.87
N GLY A 149 5.80 2.97 -1.35
CA GLY A 149 5.23 2.22 -2.48
C GLY A 149 4.79 0.81 -2.11
N ALA A 150 4.52 0.55 -0.82
CA ALA A 150 3.92 -0.69 -0.35
C ALA A 150 2.56 -0.93 -1.02
N VAL A 151 2.39 -2.14 -1.55
CA VAL A 151 1.14 -2.68 -2.07
C VAL A 151 0.83 -3.92 -1.24
N ASP A 152 -0.30 -3.89 -0.53
CA ASP A 152 -0.72 -5.01 0.31
C ASP A 152 -1.16 -6.19 -0.58
N PRO A 153 -0.60 -7.40 -0.42
CA PRO A 153 -0.96 -8.55 -1.24
C PRO A 153 -2.42 -8.94 -1.13
N ASN A 154 -3.02 -8.81 0.06
CA ASN A 154 -4.41 -9.17 0.29
C ASN A 154 -5.34 -8.16 -0.37
N TRP A 155 -5.02 -6.86 -0.30
CA TRP A 155 -5.75 -5.83 -1.05
C TRP A 155 -5.65 -6.06 -2.55
N LEU A 156 -4.47 -6.39 -3.07
CA LEU A 156 -4.31 -6.66 -4.49
C LEU A 156 -5.14 -7.88 -4.92
N LYS A 157 -5.17 -8.95 -4.10
CA LYS A 157 -5.94 -10.17 -4.36
C LYS A 157 -7.44 -9.90 -4.59
N THR A 158 -8.03 -8.89 -3.95
CA THR A 158 -9.48 -8.61 -4.11
C THR A 158 -9.87 -8.10 -5.50
N TYR A 159 -8.92 -7.77 -6.37
CA TYR A 159 -9.19 -7.31 -7.73
C TYR A 159 -8.97 -8.39 -8.79
N TYR A 160 -8.33 -9.52 -8.44
CA TYR A 160 -7.96 -10.59 -9.36
C TYR A 160 -8.68 -11.92 -9.07
N LYS A 161 -9.61 -11.91 -8.11
CA LYS A 161 -10.42 -13.02 -7.64
C LYS A 161 -11.90 -12.64 -7.60
#